data_AF-A0A929UCF0-F1
#
_entry.id   AF-A0A929UCF0-F1
#
_cell.length_a   1.000
_cell.length_b   1.000
_cell.length_c   1.000
_cell.angle_alpha   90.00
_cell.angle_beta   90.00
_cell.angle_gamma   90.00
#
_symmetry.space_group_name_H-M   'P 1'
#
loop_
_entity.id
_entity.type
_entity.pdbx_description
1 polymer ?
#
loop_
_entity_poly.entity_id
_entity_poly.type
_entity_poly.pdbx_seq_one_letter_code
_entity_poly.pdbx_strand_id
1 'polypeptide(L)'
;MKRKLFDPIAVTGILFLLLFLALAFHIGSYSYQHRMELMSNSYNQRQKIFLAQNTRGSIYAADDSVLAKTETEANGGEKRVYPYGELFAHAVGYADFGKSGIEAYANYYLVRSDISLREKMACEAGHKKNPGNDVYTTLQPRIQKAALDALGGERGAILLTEVKTGKILAMVSRPDFDPNIIEQTWKRMKEEDKNTQLLNRATIGLYPPGSTFKIVTALAYLREHDNQYQDYQYDCRGFFSIGKDTIRCFHGERHGHVNFMTSFALSCNSSFANIGVHLDRGGFQRTLHSLLFGQPLPYDLPYSNSYAKVNKDTTDADLMQVAIGQGTTLMTPLHLNMITSAIANGGTLW
;
A
#
# COMPACT_ATOMS: atom_id res chain seq x y z
N MET A 1 -68.43 12.27 8.92
CA MET A 1 -67.00 12.39 8.55
C MET A 1 -66.45 11.02 8.16
N LYS A 2 -66.48 10.62 6.88
CA LYS A 2 -65.83 9.38 6.41
C LYS A 2 -64.48 9.76 5.78
N ARG A 3 -63.38 9.43 6.47
CA ARG A 3 -62.01 9.55 5.93
C ARG A 3 -61.94 8.71 4.65
N LYS A 4 -61.62 9.32 3.51
CA LYS A 4 -61.18 8.60 2.31
C LYS A 4 -59.88 7.88 2.70
N LEU A 5 -59.96 6.59 3.04
CA LEU A 5 -58.77 5.75 3.06
C LEU A 5 -58.24 5.75 1.62
N PHE A 6 -56.98 6.14 1.44
CA PHE A 6 -56.30 6.02 0.16
C PHE A 6 -56.45 4.58 -0.36
N ASP A 7 -56.72 4.43 -1.65
CA ASP A 7 -56.83 3.12 -2.30
C ASP A 7 -55.56 2.31 -2.00
N PRO A 8 -55.65 1.15 -1.32
CA PRO A 8 -54.49 0.33 -0.95
C PRO A 8 -53.57 0.01 -2.13
N ILE A 9 -54.14 -0.07 -3.34
CA ILE A 9 -53.41 -0.29 -4.59
C ILE A 9 -52.57 0.94 -4.95
N ALA A 10 -53.11 2.15 -4.76
CA ALA A 10 -52.38 3.39 -5.03
C ALA A 10 -51.23 3.60 -4.01
N VAL A 11 -51.47 3.27 -2.73
CA VAL A 11 -50.43 3.37 -1.69
C VAL A 11 -49.28 2.40 -1.95
N THR A 12 -49.59 1.15 -2.28
CA THR A 12 -48.57 0.15 -2.64
C THR A 12 -47.84 0.53 -3.91
N GLY A 13 -48.53 1.02 -4.94
CA GLY A 13 -47.89 1.52 -6.17
C GLY A 13 -46.91 2.66 -5.92
N ILE A 14 -47.29 3.65 -5.10
CA ILE A 14 -46.40 4.77 -4.72
C ILE A 14 -45.19 4.26 -3.93
N LEU A 15 -45.38 3.31 -3.00
CA LEU A 15 -44.28 2.71 -2.25
C LEU A 15 -43.25 2.04 -3.18
N PHE A 16 -43.71 1.21 -4.12
CA PHE A 16 -42.82 0.56 -5.09
C PHE A 16 -42.12 1.58 -5.99
N LEU A 17 -42.83 2.63 -6.45
CA LEU A 17 -42.21 3.70 -7.23
C LEU A 17 -41.08 4.39 -6.44
N LEU A 18 -41.32 4.73 -5.17
CA LEU A 18 -40.31 5.34 -4.31
C LEU A 18 -39.13 4.40 -4.06
N LEU A 19 -39.37 3.09 -3.89
CA LEU A 19 -38.30 2.10 -3.78
C LEU A 19 -37.47 1.99 -5.06
N PHE A 20 -38.11 1.99 -6.24
CA PHE A 20 -37.38 1.98 -7.52
C PHE A 20 -36.57 3.26 -7.72
N LEU A 21 -37.12 4.43 -7.37
CA LEU A 21 -36.39 5.70 -7.43
C LEU A 21 -35.21 5.72 -6.44
N ALA A 22 -35.40 5.22 -5.21
CA ALA A 22 -34.33 5.11 -4.23
C ALA A 22 -33.24 4.14 -4.70
N LEU A 23 -33.61 3.00 -5.28
CA LEU A 23 -32.68 2.05 -5.86
C LEU A 23 -31.93 2.64 -7.06
N ALA A 24 -32.62 3.34 -7.97
CA ALA A 24 -32.00 4.00 -9.12
C ALA A 24 -31.03 5.10 -8.68
N PHE A 25 -31.42 5.90 -7.67
CA PHE A 25 -30.55 6.91 -7.09
C PHE A 25 -29.33 6.27 -6.39
N HIS A 26 -29.54 5.18 -5.65
CA HIS A 26 -28.46 4.44 -4.99
C HIS A 26 -27.49 3.85 -6.02
N ILE A 27 -27.99 3.16 -7.06
CA ILE A 27 -27.15 2.61 -8.13
C ILE A 27 -26.42 3.73 -8.89
N GLY A 28 -27.11 4.83 -9.21
CA GLY A 28 -26.52 5.97 -9.91
C GLY A 28 -25.41 6.65 -9.11
N SER A 29 -25.66 6.93 -7.83
CA SER A 29 -24.67 7.53 -6.92
C SER A 29 -23.49 6.57 -6.66
N TYR A 30 -23.76 5.30 -6.39
CA TYR A 30 -22.75 4.27 -6.22
C TYR A 30 -21.87 4.14 -7.48
N SER A 31 -22.49 4.08 -8.66
CA SER A 31 -21.78 3.97 -9.94
C SER A 31 -20.92 5.19 -10.24
N TYR A 32 -21.37 6.39 -9.85
CA TYR A 32 -20.61 7.63 -10.05
C TYR A 32 -19.41 7.71 -9.10
N GLN A 33 -19.60 7.35 -7.83
CA GLN A 33 -18.55 7.33 -6.81
C GLN A 33 -17.49 6.25 -7.11
N HIS A 34 -17.92 5.03 -7.47
CA HIS A 34 -17.05 3.88 -7.72
C HIS A 34 -16.74 3.68 -9.22
N ARG A 35 -16.86 4.75 -10.02
CA ARG A 35 -16.70 4.68 -11.48
C ARG A 35 -15.34 4.09 -11.89
N MET A 36 -14.27 4.40 -11.15
CA MET A 36 -12.93 3.91 -11.48
C MET A 36 -12.84 2.40 -11.24
N GLU A 37 -13.36 1.91 -10.11
CA GLU A 37 -13.35 0.49 -9.74
C GLU A 37 -14.23 -0.35 -10.67
N LEU A 38 -15.46 0.11 -10.94
CA LEU A 38 -16.37 -0.57 -11.86
C LEU A 38 -15.84 -0.59 -13.30
N MET A 39 -15.09 0.43 -13.70
CA MET A 39 -14.50 0.53 -15.04
C MET A 39 -13.13 -0.11 -15.15
N SER A 40 -12.39 -0.32 -14.05
CA SER A 40 -11.11 -1.04 -14.04
C SER A 40 -11.30 -2.56 -14.00
N ASN A 41 -12.49 -3.05 -13.63
CA ASN A 41 -12.87 -4.46 -13.66
C ASN A 41 -12.73 -5.10 -15.05
N SER A 42 -11.95 -6.18 -15.15
CA SER A 42 -11.66 -6.92 -16.39
C SER A 42 -12.88 -7.51 -17.10
N TYR A 43 -13.98 -7.75 -16.38
CA TYR A 43 -15.24 -8.24 -16.94
C TYR A 43 -16.07 -7.14 -17.62
N ASN A 44 -15.68 -5.87 -17.47
CA ASN A 44 -16.41 -4.76 -18.06
C ASN A 44 -16.17 -4.68 -19.56
N GLN A 45 -17.18 -5.05 -20.37
CA GLN A 45 -17.10 -5.03 -21.83
C GLN A 45 -16.81 -3.63 -22.41
N ARG A 46 -17.13 -2.54 -21.69
CA ARG A 46 -16.80 -1.18 -22.15
C ARG A 46 -15.31 -0.95 -22.30
N GLN A 47 -14.46 -1.64 -21.54
CA GLN A 47 -13.01 -1.56 -21.73
C GLN A 47 -12.60 -1.98 -23.14
N LYS A 48 -13.23 -3.05 -23.68
CA LYS A 48 -12.94 -3.54 -25.02
C LYS A 48 -13.35 -2.53 -26.10
N ILE A 49 -14.48 -1.84 -25.89
CA ILE A 49 -14.94 -0.77 -26.78
C ILE A 49 -13.93 0.38 -26.79
N PHE A 50 -13.50 0.82 -25.61
CA PHE A 50 -12.53 1.90 -25.50
C PHE A 50 -11.17 1.53 -26.09
N LEU A 51 -10.67 0.32 -25.87
CA LEU A 51 -9.42 -0.15 -26.50
C LEU A 51 -9.55 -0.36 -28.01
N ALA A 52 -10.76 -0.58 -28.53
CA ALA A 52 -10.99 -0.59 -29.97
C ALA A 52 -10.96 0.82 -30.58
N GLN A 53 -11.41 1.83 -29.84
CA GLN A 53 -11.49 3.23 -30.29
C GLN A 53 -10.25 4.06 -29.99
N ASN A 54 -9.54 3.71 -28.91
CA ASN A 54 -8.45 4.49 -28.35
C ASN A 54 -7.20 3.62 -28.16
N THR A 55 -6.05 4.18 -28.48
CA THR A 55 -4.74 3.61 -28.13
C THR A 55 -4.47 3.88 -26.66
N ARG A 56 -4.09 2.86 -25.89
CA ARG A 56 -3.82 3.03 -24.45
C ARG A 56 -2.71 4.05 -24.20
N GLY A 57 -2.95 5.03 -23.34
CA GLY A 57 -2.02 6.10 -22.97
C GLY A 57 -0.74 5.60 -22.29
N SER A 58 0.26 6.46 -22.21
CA SER A 58 1.58 6.15 -21.67
C SER A 58 1.66 6.46 -20.17
N ILE A 59 2.59 5.79 -19.49
CA ILE A 59 2.93 6.04 -18.09
C ILE A 59 4.32 6.68 -18.06
N TYR A 60 4.43 7.82 -17.40
CA TYR A 60 5.65 8.63 -17.30
C TYR A 60 6.18 8.66 -15.88
N ALA A 61 7.50 8.73 -15.76
CA ALA A 61 8.20 9.05 -14.53
C ALA A 61 8.14 10.56 -14.25
N ALA A 62 8.68 10.99 -13.10
CA ALA A 62 8.74 12.40 -12.73
C ALA A 62 9.66 13.25 -13.62
N ASP A 63 10.56 12.62 -14.38
CA ASP A 63 11.48 13.26 -15.33
C ASP A 63 11.04 13.09 -16.80
N ASP A 64 9.77 12.80 -17.03
CA ASP A 64 9.16 12.52 -18.35
C ASP A 64 9.72 11.28 -19.06
N SER A 65 10.49 10.44 -18.37
CA SER A 65 10.87 9.13 -18.91
C SER A 65 9.65 8.23 -19.08
N VAL A 66 9.56 7.57 -20.23
CA VAL A 66 8.46 6.63 -20.52
C VAL A 66 8.68 5.31 -19.77
N LEU A 67 7.77 4.99 -18.84
CA LEU A 67 7.77 3.75 -18.07
C LEU A 67 6.94 2.63 -18.73
N ALA A 68 5.85 3.00 -19.41
CA ALA A 68 5.05 2.11 -20.23
C ALA A 68 4.42 2.88 -21.39
N LYS A 69 4.37 2.27 -22.58
CA LYS A 69 3.74 2.85 -23.78
C LYS A 69 3.12 1.78 -24.65
N THR A 70 2.24 2.20 -25.54
CA THR A 70 1.65 1.32 -26.56
C THR A 70 2.34 1.57 -27.89
N GLU A 71 2.86 0.52 -28.51
CA GLU A 71 3.40 0.56 -29.86
C GLU A 71 2.41 -0.07 -30.83
N THR A 72 2.17 0.59 -31.95
CA THR A 72 1.32 0.07 -33.03
C THR A 72 2.20 -0.57 -34.10
N GLU A 73 2.01 -1.86 -34.32
CA GLU A 73 2.68 -2.63 -35.36
C GLU A 73 2.13 -2.30 -36.75
N ALA A 74 2.89 -2.65 -37.81
CA ALA A 74 2.50 -2.37 -39.20
C ALA A 74 1.20 -3.08 -39.63
N ASN A 75 0.82 -4.17 -38.95
CA ASN A 75 -0.43 -4.91 -39.15
C ASN A 75 -1.64 -4.26 -38.43
N GLY A 76 -1.45 -3.13 -37.73
CA GLY A 76 -2.48 -2.46 -36.92
C GLY A 76 -2.67 -3.07 -35.52
N GLY A 77 -1.91 -4.09 -35.17
CA GLY A 77 -1.84 -4.66 -33.82
C GLY A 77 -1.21 -3.67 -32.85
N GLU A 78 -1.67 -3.67 -31.60
CA GLU A 78 -1.11 -2.85 -30.53
C GLU A 78 -0.43 -3.76 -29.52
N LYS A 79 0.81 -3.40 -29.17
CA LYS A 79 1.60 -4.10 -28.16
C LYS A 79 1.93 -3.14 -27.02
N ARG A 80 1.70 -3.57 -25.77
CA ARG A 80 2.15 -2.82 -24.60
C ARG A 80 3.63 -3.09 -24.36
N VAL A 81 4.42 -2.03 -24.25
CA VAL A 81 5.88 -2.09 -24.09
C VAL A 81 6.29 -1.35 -22.82
N TYR A 82 7.17 -1.98 -22.04
CA TYR A 82 7.76 -1.44 -20.81
C TYR A 82 9.26 -1.26 -21.05
N PRO A 83 9.72 -0.04 -21.41
CA PRO A 83 11.10 0.20 -21.86
C PRO A 83 12.19 -0.17 -20.84
N TYR A 84 11.83 -0.13 -19.56
CA TYR A 84 12.73 -0.44 -18.45
C TYR A 84 12.63 -1.89 -17.95
N GLY A 85 11.84 -2.74 -18.61
CA GLY A 85 11.66 -4.14 -18.25
C GLY A 85 11.31 -4.34 -16.77
N GLU A 86 12.13 -5.13 -16.08
CA GLU A 86 11.93 -5.54 -14.69
C GLU A 86 12.01 -4.38 -13.67
N LEU A 87 12.71 -3.30 -14.00
CA LEU A 87 13.08 -2.23 -13.05
C LEU A 87 11.87 -1.60 -12.34
N PHE A 88 10.73 -1.52 -13.02
CA PHE A 88 9.49 -0.95 -12.50
C PHE A 88 8.35 -1.97 -12.41
N ALA A 89 8.64 -3.27 -12.53
CA ALA A 89 7.63 -4.31 -12.72
C ALA A 89 6.55 -4.31 -11.63
N HIS A 90 6.90 -4.18 -10.35
CA HIS A 90 5.91 -4.18 -9.26
C HIS A 90 5.21 -2.84 -9.06
N ALA A 91 5.83 -1.73 -9.45
CA ALA A 91 5.26 -0.40 -9.31
C ALA A 91 4.30 -0.09 -10.48
N VAL A 92 4.80 -0.19 -11.71
CA VAL A 92 4.03 0.05 -12.93
C VAL A 92 3.07 -1.09 -13.20
N GLY A 93 3.50 -2.34 -13.00
CA GLY A 93 2.71 -3.53 -13.27
C GLY A 93 2.70 -3.92 -14.74
N TYR A 94 1.64 -4.61 -15.14
CA TYR A 94 1.40 -5.04 -16.52
C TYR A 94 -0.07 -4.83 -16.90
N ALA A 95 -0.40 -4.88 -18.20
CA ALA A 95 -1.75 -4.64 -18.72
C ALA A 95 -2.42 -5.88 -19.38
N ASP A 96 -1.63 -6.75 -20.02
CA ASP A 96 -2.17 -7.73 -20.99
C ASP A 96 -2.64 -9.06 -20.38
N PHE A 97 -2.48 -9.26 -19.05
CA PHE A 97 -2.84 -10.53 -18.40
C PHE A 97 -3.45 -10.35 -16.99
N GLY A 98 -4.53 -9.58 -16.86
CA GLY A 98 -5.26 -9.40 -15.59
C GLY A 98 -4.91 -8.13 -14.79
N LYS A 99 -4.02 -7.30 -15.35
CA LYS A 99 -3.55 -5.98 -14.87
C LYS A 99 -2.97 -5.96 -13.44
N SER A 100 -1.93 -5.15 -13.22
CA SER A 100 -1.37 -4.95 -11.87
C SER A 100 -0.78 -3.55 -11.73
N GLY A 101 -0.40 -3.16 -10.51
CA GLY A 101 0.26 -1.88 -10.24
C GLY A 101 -0.50 -0.65 -10.76
N ILE A 102 0.23 0.34 -11.25
CA ILE A 102 -0.30 1.57 -11.85
C ILE A 102 -1.15 1.25 -13.10
N GLU A 103 -0.79 0.22 -13.88
CA GLU A 103 -1.58 -0.20 -15.05
C GLU A 103 -3.02 -0.60 -14.67
N ALA A 104 -3.21 -1.29 -13.54
CA ALA A 104 -4.54 -1.64 -13.04
C ALA A 104 -5.27 -0.43 -12.45
N TYR A 105 -4.58 0.34 -11.62
CA TYR A 105 -5.17 1.47 -10.91
C TYR A 105 -5.60 2.60 -11.85
N ALA A 106 -4.71 3.02 -12.75
CA ALA A 106 -4.97 4.08 -13.69
C ALA A 106 -5.65 3.60 -14.98
N ASN A 107 -6.09 2.33 -15.04
CA ASN A 107 -6.70 1.74 -16.23
C ASN A 107 -7.83 2.59 -16.81
N TYR A 108 -8.66 3.17 -15.94
CA TYR A 108 -9.78 4.02 -16.35
C TYR A 108 -9.33 5.22 -17.20
N TYR A 109 -8.23 5.85 -16.83
CA TYR A 109 -7.67 6.99 -17.56
C TYR A 109 -6.93 6.53 -18.81
N LEU A 110 -6.10 5.49 -18.67
CA LEU A 110 -5.23 4.99 -19.75
C LEU A 110 -6.00 4.52 -20.99
N VAL A 111 -7.24 4.02 -20.85
CA VAL A 111 -8.05 3.56 -22.00
C VAL A 111 -8.98 4.63 -22.56
N ARG A 112 -9.14 5.76 -21.87
CA ARG A 112 -10.02 6.85 -22.28
C ARG A 112 -9.25 7.95 -22.99
N SER A 113 -9.92 8.63 -23.90
CA SER A 113 -9.37 9.79 -24.63
C SER A 113 -10.22 11.03 -24.38
N ASP A 114 -9.63 12.02 -23.71
CA ASP A 114 -10.25 13.30 -23.43
C ASP A 114 -9.78 14.41 -24.40
N ILE A 115 -9.21 14.04 -25.55
CA ILE A 115 -8.87 14.98 -26.64
C ILE A 115 -10.13 15.67 -27.21
N SER A 116 -9.94 16.80 -27.87
CA SER A 116 -11.05 17.60 -28.41
C SER A 116 -11.80 16.86 -29.52
N LEU A 117 -13.07 17.21 -29.74
CA LEU A 117 -13.89 16.61 -30.81
C LEU A 117 -13.25 16.78 -32.20
N ARG A 118 -12.58 17.92 -32.43
CA ARG A 118 -11.85 18.18 -33.68
C ARG A 118 -10.70 17.20 -33.87
N GLU A 119 -9.95 16.89 -32.81
CA GLU A 119 -8.86 15.90 -32.86
C GLU A 119 -9.41 14.49 -33.07
N LYS A 120 -10.53 14.13 -32.43
CA LYS A 120 -11.20 12.84 -32.66
C LYS A 120 -11.61 12.67 -34.12
N MET A 121 -12.20 13.70 -34.73
CA MET A 121 -12.55 13.68 -36.16
C MET A 121 -11.31 13.56 -37.05
N ALA A 122 -10.18 14.18 -36.69
CA ALA A 122 -8.94 14.06 -37.43
C ALA A 122 -8.32 12.65 -37.32
N CYS A 123 -8.37 12.03 -36.14
CA CYS A 123 -7.98 10.62 -35.94
C CYS A 123 -8.84 9.69 -36.78
N GLU A 124 -10.17 9.86 -36.74
CA GLU A 124 -11.13 9.07 -37.52
C GLU A 124 -10.91 9.22 -39.04
N ALA A 125 -10.74 10.45 -39.53
CA ALA A 125 -10.43 10.73 -40.93
C ALA A 125 -9.07 10.15 -41.37
N GLY A 126 -8.11 10.06 -40.44
CA GLY A 126 -6.82 9.43 -40.65
C GLY A 126 -6.83 7.90 -40.46
N HIS A 127 -7.98 7.29 -40.18
CA HIS A 127 -8.13 5.87 -39.82
C HIS A 127 -7.22 5.44 -38.64
N LYS A 128 -7.02 6.34 -37.66
CA LYS A 128 -6.23 6.12 -36.46
C LYS A 128 -7.12 6.11 -35.23
N LYS A 129 -6.75 5.32 -34.23
CA LYS A 129 -7.37 5.38 -32.90
C LYS A 129 -7.06 6.71 -32.21
N ASN A 130 -7.92 7.11 -31.29
CA ASN A 130 -7.66 8.30 -30.47
C ASN A 130 -6.57 7.97 -29.43
N PRO A 131 -5.60 8.85 -29.16
CA PRO A 131 -4.67 8.66 -28.05
C PRO A 131 -5.42 8.66 -26.71
N GLY A 132 -5.14 7.66 -25.88
CA GLY A 132 -5.60 7.60 -24.50
C GLY A 132 -4.85 8.58 -23.60
N ASN A 133 -5.40 8.85 -22.42
CA ASN A 133 -4.80 9.79 -21.49
C ASN A 133 -3.54 9.20 -20.85
N ASP A 134 -2.53 10.05 -20.67
CA ASP A 134 -1.28 9.70 -20.03
C ASP A 134 -1.35 9.81 -18.50
N VAL A 135 -0.47 9.08 -17.81
CA VAL A 135 -0.36 9.07 -16.34
C VAL A 135 1.06 9.44 -15.95
N TYR A 136 1.19 10.46 -15.10
CA TYR A 136 2.48 10.89 -14.56
C TYR A 136 2.64 10.38 -13.14
N THR A 137 3.74 9.70 -12.89
CA THR A 137 4.09 9.12 -11.59
C THR A 137 5.12 9.98 -10.87
N THR A 138 5.33 9.70 -9.59
CA THR A 138 6.35 10.35 -8.75
C THR A 138 7.69 9.62 -8.78
N LEU A 139 7.75 8.48 -9.45
CA LEU A 139 8.92 7.62 -9.53
C LEU A 139 10.05 8.32 -10.29
N GLN A 140 11.28 8.10 -9.84
CA GLN A 140 12.49 8.65 -10.46
C GLN A 140 13.39 7.52 -10.95
N PRO A 141 13.66 7.39 -12.27
CA PRO A 141 14.43 6.26 -12.81
C PRO A 141 15.82 6.11 -12.22
N ARG A 142 16.51 7.22 -11.94
CA ARG A 142 17.83 7.20 -11.30
C ARG A 142 17.78 6.62 -9.89
N ILE A 143 16.78 7.00 -9.09
CA ILE A 143 16.61 6.52 -7.72
C ILE A 143 16.13 5.06 -7.72
N GLN A 144 15.19 4.72 -8.61
CA GLN A 144 14.70 3.35 -8.78
C GLN A 144 15.85 2.39 -9.10
N LYS A 145 16.71 2.77 -10.06
CA LYS A 145 17.88 1.96 -10.42
C LYS A 145 18.86 1.83 -9.26
N ALA A 146 19.19 2.93 -8.60
CA ALA A 146 20.08 2.89 -7.43
C ALA A 146 19.53 1.99 -6.31
N ALA A 147 18.21 2.00 -6.08
CA ALA A 147 17.56 1.13 -5.11
C ALA A 147 17.63 -0.35 -5.53
N LEU A 148 17.40 -0.67 -6.81
CA LEU A 148 17.52 -2.04 -7.30
C LEU A 148 18.97 -2.55 -7.21
N ASP A 149 19.93 -1.72 -7.63
CA ASP A 149 21.36 -2.03 -7.59
C ASP A 149 21.83 -2.26 -6.13
N ALA A 150 21.34 -1.45 -5.19
CA ALA A 150 21.63 -1.59 -3.76
C ALA A 150 20.99 -2.85 -3.14
N LEU A 151 19.81 -3.27 -3.62
CA LEU A 151 19.18 -4.52 -3.19
C LEU A 151 19.94 -5.75 -3.71
N GLY A 152 20.62 -5.62 -4.87
CA GLY A 152 21.40 -6.70 -5.45
C GLY A 152 20.56 -7.95 -5.72
N GLY A 153 21.15 -9.14 -5.58
CA GLY A 153 20.45 -10.41 -5.76
C GLY A 153 19.53 -10.83 -4.61
N GLU A 154 19.40 -10.00 -3.58
CA GLU A 154 18.69 -10.36 -2.34
C GLU A 154 17.18 -10.33 -2.52
N ARG A 155 16.50 -11.26 -1.85
CA ARG A 155 15.04 -11.26 -1.75
C ARG A 155 14.61 -10.20 -0.73
N GLY A 156 14.05 -9.09 -1.20
CA GLY A 156 13.62 -8.02 -0.32
C GLY A 156 12.83 -6.94 -1.04
N ALA A 157 12.73 -5.77 -0.40
CA ALA A 157 12.11 -4.58 -0.97
C ALA A 157 12.83 -3.33 -0.46
N ILE A 158 12.83 -2.28 -1.27
CA ILE A 158 13.26 -0.95 -0.85
C ILE A 158 12.20 0.05 -1.30
N LEU A 159 11.81 0.94 -0.39
CA LEU A 159 10.86 2.01 -0.64
C LEU A 159 11.51 3.34 -0.24
N LEU A 160 11.48 4.32 -1.14
CA LEU A 160 11.98 5.67 -0.89
C LEU A 160 10.85 6.67 -1.08
N THR A 161 10.68 7.54 -0.09
CA THR A 161 9.60 8.53 -0.04
C THR A 161 10.17 9.90 0.26
N GLU A 162 9.71 10.92 -0.46
CA GLU A 162 9.97 12.32 -0.12
C GLU A 162 9.15 12.69 1.13
N VAL A 163 9.83 12.80 2.27
CA VAL A 163 9.25 13.03 3.61
C VAL A 163 8.25 14.20 3.66
N LYS A 164 8.54 15.29 2.93
CA LYS A 164 7.74 16.52 2.95
C LYS A 164 6.41 16.40 2.22
N THR A 165 6.29 15.49 1.26
CA THR A 165 5.15 15.45 0.32
C THR A 165 4.47 14.08 0.25
N GLY A 166 5.09 13.03 0.78
CA GLY A 166 4.60 11.66 0.65
C GLY A 166 4.86 11.04 -0.73
N LYS A 167 5.54 11.74 -1.65
CA LYS A 167 5.82 11.20 -2.99
C LYS A 167 6.75 10.00 -2.90
N ILE A 168 6.30 8.85 -3.40
CA ILE A 168 7.14 7.65 -3.56
C ILE A 168 8.08 7.86 -4.76
N LEU A 169 9.38 7.94 -4.48
CA LEU A 169 10.41 8.18 -5.49
C LEU A 169 10.93 6.89 -6.11
N ALA A 170 10.92 5.81 -5.33
CA ALA A 170 11.27 4.48 -5.80
C ALA A 170 10.57 3.39 -4.98
N MET A 171 10.20 2.31 -5.65
CA MET A 171 9.61 1.11 -5.04
C MET A 171 10.13 -0.12 -5.78
N VAL A 172 11.04 -0.85 -5.16
CA VAL A 172 11.62 -2.08 -5.72
C VAL A 172 11.24 -3.28 -4.86
N SER A 173 11.05 -4.43 -5.49
CA SER A 173 10.74 -5.70 -4.83
C SER A 173 11.43 -6.83 -5.59
N ARG A 174 12.06 -7.75 -4.86
CA ARG A 174 12.76 -8.92 -5.44
C ARG A 174 12.33 -10.25 -4.83
N PRO A 175 12.23 -11.33 -5.64
CA PRO A 175 12.52 -11.37 -7.08
C PRO A 175 11.45 -10.64 -7.91
N ASP A 176 11.87 -10.17 -9.08
CA ASP A 176 11.14 -9.39 -10.06
C ASP A 176 10.73 -10.25 -11.27
N PHE A 177 10.08 -9.62 -12.24
CA PHE A 177 9.62 -10.22 -13.49
C PHE A 177 9.63 -9.18 -14.60
N ASP A 178 9.76 -9.61 -15.86
CA ASP A 178 9.66 -8.70 -17.00
C ASP A 178 8.19 -8.63 -17.48
N PRO A 179 7.52 -7.47 -17.35
CA PRO A 179 6.13 -7.30 -17.79
C PRO A 179 5.95 -7.45 -19.31
N ASN A 180 7.01 -7.32 -20.12
CA ASN A 180 6.93 -7.51 -21.59
C ASN A 180 6.68 -8.96 -22.01
N ILE A 181 7.03 -9.93 -21.16
CA ILE A 181 6.89 -11.38 -21.44
C ILE A 181 5.94 -12.07 -20.47
N ILE A 182 5.12 -11.30 -19.73
CA ILE A 182 4.28 -11.80 -18.65
C ILE A 182 3.36 -12.94 -19.08
N GLU A 183 2.78 -12.86 -20.28
CA GLU A 183 1.89 -13.89 -20.83
C GLU A 183 2.63 -15.22 -21.01
N GLN A 184 3.86 -15.18 -21.53
CA GLN A 184 4.70 -16.35 -21.77
C GLN A 184 5.16 -16.98 -20.45
N THR A 185 5.45 -16.15 -19.45
CA THR A 185 5.94 -16.60 -18.14
C THR A 185 4.84 -16.96 -17.16
N TRP A 186 3.58 -16.58 -17.44
CA TRP A 186 2.46 -16.68 -16.50
C TRP A 186 2.25 -18.09 -15.94
N LYS A 187 2.22 -19.09 -16.84
CA LYS A 187 2.00 -20.49 -16.46
C LYS A 187 3.08 -20.97 -15.49
N ARG A 188 4.35 -20.71 -15.81
CA ARG A 188 5.50 -21.03 -14.96
C ARG A 188 5.42 -20.33 -13.60
N MET A 189 5.05 -19.05 -13.59
CA MET A 189 4.90 -18.27 -12.34
C MET A 189 3.78 -18.78 -11.42
N LYS A 190 2.72 -19.39 -11.98
CA LYS A 190 1.62 -19.96 -11.20
C LYS A 190 1.85 -21.39 -10.73
N GLU A 191 2.51 -22.20 -11.54
CA GLU A 191 2.70 -23.64 -11.27
C GLU A 191 3.85 -23.91 -10.29
N GLU A 192 4.79 -22.98 -10.16
CA GLU A 192 5.85 -23.06 -9.17
C GLU A 192 5.34 -22.57 -7.80
N ASP A 193 4.97 -23.48 -6.89
CA ASP A 193 4.44 -23.18 -5.54
C ASP A 193 5.31 -22.21 -4.70
N LYS A 194 6.60 -22.08 -5.02
CA LYS A 194 7.54 -21.17 -4.33
C LYS A 194 7.79 -19.86 -5.07
N ASN A 195 7.19 -19.67 -6.24
CA ASN A 195 7.39 -18.47 -7.03
C ASN A 195 6.63 -17.30 -6.40
N THR A 196 7.39 -16.28 -6.04
CA THR A 196 6.89 -15.08 -5.37
C THR A 196 7.29 -13.82 -6.15
N GLN A 197 7.51 -13.97 -7.47
CA GLN A 197 7.90 -12.87 -8.35
C GLN A 197 6.79 -11.83 -8.50
N LEU A 198 5.52 -12.24 -8.50
CA LEU A 198 4.39 -11.30 -8.60
C LEU A 198 4.09 -10.56 -7.29
N LEU A 199 4.65 -11.01 -6.16
CA LEU A 199 4.43 -10.39 -4.86
C LEU A 199 5.20 -9.07 -4.77
N ASN A 200 4.47 -7.96 -4.66
CA ASN A 200 5.06 -6.68 -4.25
C ASN A 200 5.32 -6.71 -2.73
N ARG A 201 6.58 -6.95 -2.38
CA ARG A 201 7.03 -7.05 -0.99
C ARG A 201 7.00 -5.72 -0.25
N ALA A 202 7.07 -4.60 -0.96
CA ALA A 202 7.04 -3.28 -0.35
C ALA A 202 5.67 -2.95 0.24
N THR A 203 4.57 -3.37 -0.42
CA THR A 203 3.21 -2.97 -0.03
C THR A 203 2.34 -4.12 0.46
N ILE A 204 2.52 -5.33 -0.07
CA ILE A 204 1.67 -6.50 0.26
C ILE A 204 2.37 -7.44 1.25
N GLY A 205 3.71 -7.49 1.23
CA GLY A 205 4.49 -8.35 2.12
C GLY A 205 4.35 -7.95 3.59
N LEU A 206 3.93 -8.90 4.43
CA LEU A 206 3.86 -8.74 5.89
C LEU A 206 5.05 -9.45 6.54
N TYR A 207 5.80 -8.71 7.34
CA TYR A 207 7.02 -9.20 8.00
C TYR A 207 7.02 -8.83 9.48
N PRO A 208 7.62 -9.66 10.36
CA PRO A 208 7.94 -9.22 11.71
C PRO A 208 8.86 -8.00 11.65
N PRO A 209 8.46 -6.83 12.16
CA PRO A 209 9.27 -5.60 12.05
C PRO A 209 10.52 -5.63 12.93
N GLY A 210 10.54 -6.47 13.98
CA GLY A 210 11.63 -6.53 14.94
C GLY A 210 11.93 -5.16 15.55
N SER A 211 13.21 -4.85 15.74
CA SER A 211 13.67 -3.62 16.38
C SER A 211 13.17 -2.32 15.74
N THR A 212 12.76 -2.32 14.46
CA THR A 212 12.17 -1.11 13.85
C THR A 212 10.85 -0.72 14.50
N PHE A 213 10.11 -1.67 15.09
CA PHE A 213 8.88 -1.42 15.83
C PHE A 213 9.11 -0.69 17.15
N LYS A 214 10.34 -0.68 17.69
CA LYS A 214 10.66 0.06 18.92
C LYS A 214 10.40 1.56 18.78
N ILE A 215 10.32 2.08 17.54
CA ILE A 215 9.83 3.42 17.24
C ILE A 215 8.39 3.61 17.78
N VAL A 216 7.51 2.64 17.54
CA VAL A 216 6.11 2.65 17.98
C VAL A 216 6.02 2.53 19.50
N THR A 217 6.79 1.63 20.10
CA THR A 217 6.86 1.47 21.56
C THR A 217 7.44 2.71 22.25
N ALA A 218 8.47 3.33 21.67
CA ALA A 218 9.04 4.58 22.15
C ALA A 218 8.00 5.71 22.12
N LEU A 219 7.23 5.83 21.04
CA LEU A 219 6.15 6.82 20.95
C LEU A 219 5.05 6.56 21.98
N ALA A 220 4.66 5.30 22.22
CA ALA A 220 3.69 4.96 23.25
C ALA A 220 4.19 5.37 24.65
N TYR A 221 5.47 5.07 24.95
CA TYR A 221 6.10 5.46 26.20
C TYR A 221 6.15 6.97 26.40
N LEU A 222 6.57 7.72 25.38
CA LEU A 222 6.62 9.18 25.41
C LEU A 222 5.25 9.81 25.66
N ARG A 223 4.17 9.24 25.10
CA ARG A 223 2.80 9.74 25.30
C ARG A 223 2.27 9.49 26.70
N GLU A 224 2.65 8.39 27.34
CA GLU A 224 2.26 8.08 28.71
C GLU A 224 3.10 8.81 29.76
N HIS A 225 4.34 9.15 29.42
CA HIS A 225 5.33 9.76 30.32
C HIS A 225 5.82 11.11 29.79
N ASP A 226 4.88 11.93 29.30
CA ASP A 226 5.20 13.24 28.74
C ASP A 226 5.96 14.08 29.79
N ASN A 227 7.08 14.67 29.37
CA ASN A 227 8.05 15.39 30.23
C ASN A 227 8.72 14.57 31.36
N GLN A 228 8.48 13.26 31.46
CA GLN A 228 9.06 12.38 32.50
C GLN A 228 9.91 11.23 31.91
N TYR A 229 9.90 11.04 30.60
CA TYR A 229 10.67 9.98 29.94
C TYR A 229 12.18 10.02 30.23
N GLN A 230 12.72 11.18 30.61
CA GLN A 230 14.14 11.39 30.95
C GLN A 230 14.53 10.71 32.29
N ASP A 231 13.56 10.46 33.16
CA ASP A 231 13.77 9.80 34.45
C ASP A 231 13.91 8.29 34.31
N TYR A 232 13.62 7.74 33.12
CA TYR A 232 13.78 6.31 32.86
C TYR A 232 15.24 5.89 32.99
N GLN A 233 15.47 4.89 33.84
CA GLN A 233 16.75 4.23 34.01
C GLN A 233 16.55 2.71 34.02
N TYR A 234 17.48 1.98 33.43
CA TYR A 234 17.43 0.53 33.35
C TYR A 234 18.82 -0.09 33.34
N ASP A 235 19.03 -1.15 34.11
CA ASP A 235 20.27 -1.93 34.09
C ASP A 235 20.12 -3.18 33.22
N CYS A 236 20.65 -3.10 32.00
CA CYS A 236 20.59 -4.18 31.03
C CYS A 236 21.64 -5.27 31.31
N ARG A 237 21.18 -6.35 31.94
CA ARG A 237 21.97 -7.59 32.15
C ARG A 237 21.98 -8.56 30.95
N GLY A 238 21.46 -8.11 29.81
CA GLY A 238 21.37 -8.85 28.54
C GLY A 238 20.11 -9.68 28.37
N PHE A 239 19.20 -9.63 29.34
CA PHE A 239 17.88 -10.26 29.27
C PHE A 239 16.90 -9.56 30.22
N PHE A 240 15.62 -9.64 29.87
CA PHE A 240 14.49 -9.24 30.71
C PHE A 240 13.59 -10.46 30.92
N SER A 241 13.17 -10.68 32.16
CA SER A 241 12.29 -11.80 32.53
C SER A 241 11.11 -11.28 33.33
N ILE A 242 9.92 -11.80 33.04
CA ILE A 242 8.73 -11.61 33.85
C ILE A 242 7.99 -12.95 33.98
N GLY A 243 7.66 -13.35 35.20
CA GLY A 243 7.15 -14.70 35.46
C GLY A 243 8.13 -15.77 34.98
N LYS A 244 7.70 -16.62 34.05
CA LYS A 244 8.50 -17.71 33.46
C LYS A 244 9.11 -17.34 32.10
N ASP A 245 8.76 -16.19 31.55
CA ASP A 245 9.07 -15.81 30.18
C ASP A 245 10.29 -14.88 30.15
N THR A 246 11.10 -14.96 29.09
CA THR A 246 12.37 -14.22 28.99
C THR A 246 12.66 -13.76 27.57
N ILE A 247 13.02 -12.48 27.42
CA ILE A 247 13.58 -11.90 26.18
C ILE A 247 15.06 -11.61 26.39
N ARG A 248 15.87 -11.93 25.38
CA ARG A 248 17.32 -11.66 25.37
C ARG A 248 17.65 -10.49 24.47
N CYS A 249 18.67 -9.73 24.84
CA CYS A 249 19.35 -8.83 23.90
C CYS A 249 19.98 -9.64 22.76
N PHE A 250 20.20 -8.97 21.62
CA PHE A 250 20.86 -9.60 20.48
C PHE A 250 22.20 -10.19 20.93
N HIS A 251 22.45 -11.46 20.60
CA HIS A 251 23.62 -12.23 21.04
C HIS A 251 23.89 -12.23 22.57
N GLY A 252 22.90 -11.89 23.41
CA GLY A 252 23.07 -11.80 24.86
C GLY A 252 23.86 -10.57 25.33
N GLU A 253 23.98 -9.55 24.49
CA GLU A 253 24.74 -8.33 24.78
C GLU A 253 24.25 -7.62 26.04
N ARG A 254 25.20 -7.17 26.87
CA ARG A 254 24.94 -6.44 28.12
C ARG A 254 25.27 -4.97 27.91
N HIS A 255 24.24 -4.15 27.76
CA HIS A 255 24.39 -2.71 27.57
C HIS A 255 24.67 -1.95 28.87
N GLY A 256 24.57 -2.60 30.03
CA GLY A 256 24.77 -1.97 31.35
C GLY A 256 23.68 -0.95 31.66
N HIS A 257 24.04 0.11 32.37
CA HIS A 257 23.12 1.17 32.76
C HIS A 257 22.76 2.05 31.56
N VAL A 258 21.48 2.11 31.22
CA VAL A 258 20.95 2.85 30.07
C VAL A 258 19.74 3.69 30.47
N ASN A 259 19.68 4.90 29.94
CA ASN A 259 18.48 5.75 29.98
C ASN A 259 17.60 5.49 28.74
N PHE A 260 16.46 6.17 28.62
CA PHE A 260 15.54 5.97 27.48
C PHE A 260 16.21 6.18 26.11
N MET A 261 16.98 7.26 25.98
CA MET A 261 17.67 7.61 24.73
C MET A 261 18.75 6.58 24.37
N THR A 262 19.55 6.15 25.36
CA THR A 262 20.58 5.13 25.18
C THR A 262 19.96 3.77 24.87
N SER A 263 18.85 3.40 25.52
CA SER A 263 18.09 2.19 25.23
C SER A 263 17.62 2.15 23.78
N PHE A 264 17.11 3.28 23.26
CA PHE A 264 16.68 3.39 21.87
C PHE A 264 17.87 3.33 20.91
N ALA A 265 18.93 4.10 21.17
CA ALA A 265 20.13 4.15 20.34
C ALA A 265 20.85 2.79 20.22
N LEU A 266 20.96 2.05 21.33
CA LEU A 266 21.56 0.71 21.36
C LEU A 266 20.56 -0.39 20.98
N SER A 267 19.30 -0.04 20.68
CA SER A 267 18.25 -1.00 20.37
C SER A 267 18.12 -2.10 21.44
N CYS A 268 18.18 -1.73 22.71
CA CYS A 268 18.20 -2.68 23.83
C CYS A 268 16.88 -3.45 23.97
N ASN A 269 16.84 -4.73 23.59
CA ASN A 269 15.62 -5.56 23.73
C ASN A 269 15.13 -5.65 25.18
N SER A 270 16.06 -5.82 26.12
CA SER A 270 15.76 -5.97 27.54
C SER A 270 15.03 -4.74 28.09
N SER A 271 15.52 -3.54 27.76
CA SER A 271 14.90 -2.28 28.17
C SER A 271 13.56 -2.06 27.48
N PHE A 272 13.45 -2.32 26.17
CA PHE A 272 12.17 -2.16 25.45
C PHE A 272 11.10 -3.18 25.87
N ALA A 273 11.49 -4.41 26.20
CA ALA A 273 10.61 -5.39 26.80
C ALA A 273 10.10 -4.90 28.18
N ASN A 274 10.99 -4.37 29.02
CA ASN A 274 10.61 -3.76 30.29
C ASN A 274 9.65 -2.58 30.09
N ILE A 275 9.97 -1.65 29.19
CA ILE A 275 9.10 -0.50 28.86
C ILE A 275 7.72 -1.02 28.45
N GLY A 276 7.66 -1.90 27.46
CA GLY A 276 6.41 -2.33 26.86
C GLY A 276 5.45 -3.05 27.81
N VAL A 277 5.97 -3.87 28.74
CA VAL A 277 5.15 -4.56 29.74
C VAL A 277 4.55 -3.59 30.76
N HIS A 278 5.22 -2.47 31.04
CA HIS A 278 4.77 -1.47 32.01
C HIS A 278 3.95 -0.33 31.37
N LEU A 279 3.74 -0.32 30.05
CA LEU A 279 2.81 0.60 29.41
C LEU A 279 1.36 0.28 29.79
N ASP A 280 0.52 1.31 29.89
CA ASP A 280 -0.93 1.12 29.91
C ASP A 280 -1.36 0.42 28.61
N ARG A 281 -1.98 -0.76 28.73
CA ARG A 281 -2.46 -1.53 27.57
C ARG A 281 -3.42 -0.69 26.71
N GLY A 282 -4.27 0.13 27.34
CA GLY A 282 -5.17 1.03 26.65
C GLY A 282 -4.41 2.15 25.89
N GLY A 283 -3.41 2.75 26.52
CA GLY A 283 -2.52 3.77 25.94
C GLY A 283 -1.71 3.26 24.76
N PHE A 284 -1.14 2.07 24.90
CA PHE A 284 -0.43 1.42 23.81
C PHE A 284 -1.40 1.09 22.65
N GLN A 285 -2.59 0.54 22.93
CA GLN A 285 -3.61 0.30 21.90
C GLN A 285 -4.03 1.59 21.17
N ARG A 286 -4.25 2.70 21.90
CA ARG A 286 -4.54 4.01 21.30
C ARG A 286 -3.40 4.48 20.40
N THR A 287 -2.15 4.24 20.80
CA THR A 287 -1.00 4.57 19.97
C THR A 287 -0.96 3.77 18.68
N LEU A 288 -1.19 2.45 18.74
CA LEU A 288 -1.31 1.60 17.55
C LEU A 288 -2.41 2.09 16.61
N HIS A 289 -3.59 2.43 17.14
CA HIS A 289 -4.70 2.96 16.35
C HIS A 289 -4.37 4.32 15.70
N SER A 290 -3.69 5.22 16.42
CA SER A 290 -3.28 6.53 15.86
C SER A 290 -2.25 6.41 14.74
N LEU A 291 -1.54 5.27 14.68
CA LEU A 291 -0.58 4.91 13.65
C LEU A 291 -1.18 3.90 12.67
N LEU A 292 -2.50 3.86 12.52
CA LEU A 292 -3.22 3.07 11.52
C LEU A 292 -2.97 1.54 11.53
N PHE A 293 -2.49 0.97 12.65
CA PHE A 293 -2.43 -0.50 12.76
C PHE A 293 -3.85 -1.08 12.75
N GLY A 294 -4.08 -2.06 11.86
CA GLY A 294 -5.40 -2.64 11.62
C GLY A 294 -6.40 -1.72 10.92
N GLN A 295 -5.95 -0.57 10.38
CA GLN A 295 -6.79 0.39 9.66
C GLN A 295 -6.29 0.58 8.22
N PRO A 296 -7.15 1.08 7.31
CA PRO A 296 -6.72 1.45 5.97
C PRO A 296 -5.61 2.51 6.02
N LEU A 297 -4.58 2.31 5.21
CA LEU A 297 -3.55 3.31 4.94
C LEU A 297 -4.03 4.26 3.84
N PRO A 298 -3.63 5.54 3.87
CA PRO A 298 -3.85 6.50 2.77
C PRO A 298 -2.95 6.17 1.57
N TYR A 299 -3.16 5.00 0.98
CA TYR A 299 -2.42 4.51 -0.18
C TYR A 299 -3.40 3.84 -1.16
N ASP A 300 -3.31 4.23 -2.43
CA ASP A 300 -4.34 3.92 -3.43
C ASP A 300 -4.15 2.57 -4.15
N LEU A 301 -2.90 2.08 -4.23
CA LEU A 301 -2.59 0.79 -4.87
C LEU A 301 -2.73 -0.36 -3.86
N PRO A 302 -2.84 -1.62 -4.30
CA PRO A 302 -2.97 -2.76 -3.39
C PRO A 302 -1.87 -2.85 -2.32
N TYR A 303 -2.28 -3.07 -1.08
CA TYR A 303 -1.41 -3.25 0.09
C TYR A 303 -2.04 -4.20 1.11
N SER A 304 -1.23 -4.68 2.05
CA SER A 304 -1.68 -5.43 3.21
C SER A 304 -1.73 -4.54 4.45
N ASN A 305 -2.79 -4.68 5.26
CA ASN A 305 -2.85 -3.98 6.54
C ASN A 305 -1.82 -4.56 7.51
N SER A 306 -1.00 -3.68 8.08
CA SER A 306 -0.13 -4.07 9.19
C SER A 306 -0.95 -4.33 10.44
N TYR A 307 -0.46 -5.23 11.29
CA TYR A 307 -1.17 -5.72 12.46
C TYR A 307 -0.25 -5.78 13.69
N ALA A 308 -0.71 -5.17 14.76
CA ALA A 308 -0.16 -5.31 16.10
C ALA A 308 -1.34 -5.28 17.06
N LYS A 309 -1.40 -6.19 18.03
CA LYS A 309 -2.53 -6.31 18.95
C LYS A 309 -2.08 -6.11 20.38
N VAL A 310 -2.67 -5.11 21.01
CA VAL A 310 -2.63 -4.88 22.45
C VAL A 310 -4.06 -4.61 22.90
N ASN A 311 -4.51 -5.33 23.91
CA ASN A 311 -5.81 -5.16 24.56
C ASN A 311 -5.69 -5.55 26.05
N LYS A 312 -6.78 -5.41 26.79
CA LYS A 312 -6.84 -5.74 28.23
C LYS A 312 -6.45 -7.20 28.56
N ASP A 313 -6.66 -8.12 27.63
CA ASP A 313 -6.42 -9.56 27.82
C ASP A 313 -5.02 -9.98 27.34
N THR A 314 -4.21 -9.03 26.84
CA THR A 314 -2.85 -9.31 26.36
C THR A 314 -1.94 -9.62 27.55
N THR A 315 -1.33 -10.79 27.52
CA THR A 315 -0.43 -11.26 28.59
C THR A 315 0.86 -10.44 28.61
N ASP A 316 1.55 -10.42 29.76
CA ASP A 316 2.86 -9.75 29.86
C ASP A 316 3.89 -10.37 28.90
N ALA A 317 3.80 -11.69 28.69
CA ALA A 317 4.65 -12.42 27.76
C ALA A 317 4.44 -12.03 26.30
N ASP A 318 3.19 -11.73 25.92
CA ASP A 318 2.87 -11.21 24.58
C ASP A 318 3.26 -9.73 24.46
N LEU A 319 3.03 -8.93 25.51
CA LEU A 319 3.41 -7.51 25.53
C LEU A 319 4.91 -7.31 25.33
N MET A 320 5.73 -8.08 26.02
CA MET A 320 7.19 -7.97 25.86
C MET A 320 7.64 -8.28 24.43
N GLN A 321 6.95 -9.21 23.73
CA GLN A 321 7.23 -9.53 22.33
C GLN A 321 6.74 -8.42 21.38
N VAL A 322 5.52 -7.94 21.56
CA VAL A 322 4.96 -6.83 20.76
C VAL A 322 5.85 -5.59 20.88
N ALA A 323 6.34 -5.29 22.08
CA ALA A 323 7.19 -4.13 22.36
C ALA A 323 8.53 -4.11 21.60
N ILE A 324 8.97 -5.27 21.10
CA ILE A 324 10.18 -5.40 20.27
C ILE A 324 9.86 -5.84 18.83
N GLY A 325 8.60 -5.74 18.41
CA GLY A 325 8.16 -6.08 17.05
C GLY A 325 8.18 -7.57 16.74
N GLN A 326 7.95 -8.42 17.75
CA GLN A 326 7.86 -9.88 17.64
C GLN A 326 6.45 -10.40 17.98
N GLY A 327 6.33 -11.72 18.13
CA GLY A 327 5.05 -12.40 18.39
C GLY A 327 4.16 -12.38 17.15
N THR A 328 2.94 -11.88 17.31
CA THR A 328 1.96 -11.77 16.22
C THR A 328 2.06 -10.46 15.43
N THR A 329 3.02 -9.59 15.77
CA THR A 329 3.23 -8.30 15.12
C THR A 329 3.74 -8.48 13.69
N LEU A 330 3.01 -7.94 12.72
CA LEU A 330 3.35 -7.99 11.30
C LEU A 330 3.18 -6.61 10.68
N MET A 331 4.14 -6.20 9.84
CA MET A 331 4.17 -4.88 9.24
C MET A 331 4.64 -4.93 7.80
N THR A 332 4.09 -4.05 6.96
CA THR A 332 4.58 -3.85 5.59
C THR A 332 5.72 -2.82 5.58
N PRO A 333 6.70 -2.93 4.66
CA PRO A 333 7.71 -1.89 4.48
C PRO A 333 7.11 -0.51 4.17
N LEU A 334 6.00 -0.48 3.43
CA LEU A 334 5.21 0.73 3.18
C LEU A 334 4.80 1.41 4.49
N HIS A 335 4.13 0.68 5.38
CA HIS A 335 3.64 1.27 6.61
C HIS A 335 4.79 1.73 7.51
N LEU A 336 5.89 0.97 7.57
CA LEU A 336 7.08 1.36 8.33
C LEU A 336 7.71 2.65 7.79
N ASN A 337 7.77 2.78 6.46
CA ASN A 337 8.25 3.98 5.80
C ASN A 337 7.36 5.19 6.09
N MET A 338 6.03 5.03 6.11
CA MET A 338 5.09 6.09 6.48
C MET A 338 5.30 6.57 7.92
N ILE A 339 5.41 5.64 8.89
CA ILE A 339 5.65 5.99 10.30
C ILE A 339 6.99 6.71 10.46
N THR A 340 8.04 6.23 9.81
CA THR A 340 9.37 6.86 9.87
C THR A 340 9.35 8.26 9.23
N SER A 341 8.62 8.42 8.13
CA SER A 341 8.43 9.72 7.46
C SER A 341 7.64 10.70 8.34
N ALA A 342 6.62 10.22 9.04
CA ALA A 342 5.83 11.03 9.97
C ALA A 342 6.70 11.63 11.09
N ILE A 343 7.66 10.86 11.61
CA ILE A 343 8.61 11.38 12.61
C ILE A 343 9.45 12.52 12.03
N ALA A 344 9.91 12.38 10.79
CA ALA A 344 10.76 13.36 10.13
C ALA A 344 10.00 14.61 9.62
N ASN A 345 8.69 14.52 9.38
CA ASN A 345 7.87 15.62 8.85
C ASN A 345 7.01 16.35 9.90
N GLY A 346 7.14 16.00 11.19
CA GLY A 346 6.39 16.66 12.27
C GLY A 346 5.04 16.00 12.62
N GLY A 347 4.80 14.77 12.17
CA GLY A 347 3.69 13.92 12.62
C GLY A 347 2.63 13.60 11.57
N THR A 348 2.85 13.96 10.30
CA THR A 348 1.90 13.69 9.21
C THR A 348 2.14 12.32 8.58
N LEU A 349 1.13 11.46 8.66
CA LEU A 349 1.05 10.22 7.86
C LEU A 349 0.39 10.56 6.51
N TRP A 350 1.20 10.59 5.46
CA TRP A 350 0.75 10.79 4.07
C TRP A 350 0.10 9.55 3.50
#